data_AF-A0A7S9KRW0-F1
#
_entry.id   AF-A0A7S9KRW0-F1
#
_cell.length_a   1.000
_cell.length_b   1.000
_cell.length_c   1.000
_cell.angle_alpha   90.00
_cell.angle_beta   90.00
_cell.angle_gamma   90.00
#
_symmetry.space_group_name_H-M   'P 1'
#
loop_
_entity.id
_entity.type
_entity.pdbx_description
1 polymer ?
#
loop_
_entity_poly.entity_id
_entity_poly.type
_entity_poly.pdbx_seq_one_letter_code
_entity_poly.pdbx_strand_id
1 'polypeptide(L)'
;MDKDIRLCSRRYRMKDRRPAYDRRYTDIFERHVFPDDAEDIKAHRWFKNFPWDRIHAISPPFIPRITSLDDTHYFDESDHFTELMASSETEPADPKPEDIRWVLRDCRPVVQNLAIELLATPYDSARLRSTDRRIDRTFHITPAERKTLKAFLRMHKRKEQKRPRDILLRDLSTKTTAMNVRKRTAFMGYTWRRMRPGGYLTPRAAPYEVTQL
;
A
#
# COMPACT_ATOMS: atom_id res chain seq x y z
N MET A 1 -1.14 6.42 -24.12
CA MET A 1 -1.14 5.45 -25.24
C MET A 1 -1.76 4.09 -24.87
N ASP A 2 -1.78 3.63 -23.60
CA ASP A 2 -2.24 2.26 -23.26
C ASP A 2 -3.73 2.07 -22.94
N LYS A 3 -4.59 3.10 -23.06
CA LYS A 3 -6.02 2.96 -22.68
C LYS A 3 -6.84 2.22 -23.74
N ASP A 4 -6.42 2.24 -25.00
CA ASP A 4 -7.17 1.67 -26.12
C ASP A 4 -7.17 0.13 -26.18
N ILE A 5 -6.26 -0.54 -25.44
CA ILE A 5 -6.11 -2.01 -25.41
C ILE A 5 -6.72 -2.61 -24.12
N ARG A 6 -7.36 -1.81 -23.27
CA ARG A 6 -7.91 -2.30 -22.00
C ARG A 6 -9.06 -3.27 -22.26
N LEU A 7 -8.95 -4.46 -21.67
CA LEU A 7 -10.04 -5.45 -21.60
C LEU A 7 -11.08 -4.94 -20.60
N CYS A 8 -12.04 -4.17 -21.08
CA CYS A 8 -13.11 -3.56 -20.30
C CYS A 8 -14.32 -3.35 -21.21
N SER A 9 -15.53 -3.26 -20.63
CA SER A 9 -16.74 -3.07 -21.41
C SER A 9 -16.59 -1.96 -22.44
N ARG A 10 -17.12 -2.21 -23.64
CA ARG A 10 -17.16 -1.25 -24.75
C ARG A 10 -17.65 0.15 -24.32
N ARG A 11 -18.49 0.24 -23.28
CA ARG A 11 -19.02 1.50 -22.75
C ARG A 11 -17.93 2.36 -22.09
N TYR A 12 -16.95 1.78 -21.41
CA TYR A 12 -15.81 2.52 -20.85
C TYR A 12 -14.90 3.05 -21.94
N ARG A 13 -14.65 2.27 -22.99
CA ARG A 13 -13.87 2.73 -24.14
C ARG A 13 -14.53 3.92 -24.85
N MET A 14 -15.87 3.93 -24.92
CA MET A 14 -16.63 5.06 -25.48
C MET A 14 -16.58 6.30 -24.57
N LYS A 15 -16.69 6.12 -23.25
CA LYS A 15 -16.56 7.22 -22.27
C LYS A 15 -15.18 7.88 -22.31
N ASP A 16 -14.11 7.09 -22.37
CA ASP A 16 -12.73 7.57 -22.42
C ASP A 16 -12.39 8.33 -23.72
N ARG A 17 -13.12 8.06 -24.80
CA ARG A 17 -12.97 8.75 -26.09
C ARG A 17 -13.74 10.07 -26.20
N ARG A 18 -14.61 10.40 -25.23
CA ARG A 18 -15.36 11.66 -25.26
C ARG A 18 -14.45 12.84 -24.86
N PRO A 19 -14.47 13.95 -25.60
CA PRO A 19 -13.68 15.14 -25.27
C PRO A 19 -14.15 15.76 -23.95
N ALA A 20 -13.20 16.33 -23.19
CA ALA A 20 -13.41 16.79 -21.80
C ALA A 20 -14.48 17.89 -21.62
N TYR A 21 -14.91 18.55 -22.70
CA TYR A 21 -15.97 19.56 -22.66
C TYR A 21 -17.39 18.98 -22.54
N ASP A 22 -17.58 17.70 -22.90
CA ASP A 22 -18.87 16.99 -22.84
C ASP A 22 -18.97 16.07 -21.60
N ARG A 23 -18.34 16.50 -20.49
CA ARG A 23 -18.34 15.76 -19.22
C ARG A 23 -19.55 16.10 -18.33
N ARG A 24 -20.54 16.83 -18.87
CA ARG A 24 -21.74 17.31 -18.18
C ARG A 24 -22.96 16.40 -18.29
N TYR A 25 -22.75 15.11 -18.48
CA TYR A 25 -23.76 14.12 -18.11
C TYR A 25 -23.04 12.99 -17.40
N THR A 26 -22.77 13.21 -16.12
CA THR A 26 -22.81 12.10 -15.16
C THR A 26 -24.13 11.38 -15.41
N ASP A 27 -24.08 10.04 -15.51
CA ASP A 27 -25.30 9.24 -15.44
C ASP A 27 -26.11 9.77 -14.25
N ILE A 28 -27.41 9.99 -14.43
CA ILE A 28 -28.31 10.70 -13.48
C ILE A 28 -28.27 10.08 -12.07
N PHE A 29 -27.66 8.89 -11.95
CA PHE A 29 -27.47 8.09 -10.74
C PHE A 29 -26.04 8.05 -10.19
N GLU A 30 -25.11 8.88 -10.67
CA GLU A 30 -23.69 8.91 -10.22
C GLU A 30 -22.98 7.54 -10.27
N ARG A 31 -23.47 6.57 -11.04
CA ARG A 31 -22.92 5.22 -11.05
C ARG A 31 -21.56 5.21 -11.73
N HIS A 32 -20.55 4.75 -10.98
CA HIS A 32 -19.17 4.61 -11.47
C HIS A 32 -18.95 3.28 -12.22
N VAL A 33 -19.91 2.36 -12.09
CA VAL A 33 -19.90 1.01 -12.69
C VAL A 33 -21.06 0.89 -13.67
N PHE A 34 -20.79 0.62 -14.95
CA PHE A 34 -21.85 0.30 -15.90
C PHE A 34 -22.43 -1.09 -15.61
N PRO A 35 -23.74 -1.31 -15.83
CA PRO A 35 -24.29 -2.65 -15.92
C PRO A 35 -23.49 -3.47 -16.94
N ASP A 36 -23.19 -4.73 -16.60
CA ASP A 36 -22.47 -5.68 -17.45
C ASP A 36 -21.02 -5.26 -17.82
N ASP A 37 -20.38 -4.42 -17.00
CA ASP A 37 -19.01 -3.94 -17.25
C ASP A 37 -17.97 -5.08 -17.42
N ALA A 38 -18.18 -6.18 -16.71
CA ALA A 38 -17.22 -7.29 -16.67
C ALA A 38 -17.39 -8.33 -17.80
N GLU A 39 -18.31 -8.16 -18.75
CA GLU A 39 -18.60 -9.17 -19.80
C GLU A 39 -17.36 -9.56 -20.60
N ASP A 40 -16.58 -8.59 -21.06
CA ASP A 40 -15.37 -8.83 -21.86
C ASP A 40 -14.31 -9.62 -21.07
N ILE A 41 -14.22 -9.39 -19.75
CA ILE A 41 -13.35 -10.14 -18.84
C ILE A 41 -13.89 -11.57 -18.67
N LYS A 42 -15.20 -11.72 -18.45
CA LYS A 42 -15.86 -13.02 -18.28
C LYS A 42 -15.74 -13.91 -19.52
N ALA A 43 -15.85 -13.33 -20.71
CA ALA A 43 -15.77 -14.02 -22.00
C ALA A 43 -14.33 -14.29 -22.47
N HIS A 44 -13.33 -13.72 -21.79
CA HIS A 44 -11.94 -13.89 -22.17
C HIS A 44 -11.51 -15.36 -22.15
N ARG A 45 -10.69 -15.78 -23.14
CA ARG A 45 -10.23 -17.18 -23.29
C ARG A 45 -9.58 -17.77 -22.05
N TRP A 46 -9.00 -16.92 -21.19
CA TRP A 46 -8.43 -17.31 -19.90
C TRP A 46 -9.47 -17.90 -18.94
N PHE A 47 -10.66 -17.31 -18.91
CA PHE A 47 -11.79 -17.72 -18.08
C PHE A 47 -12.74 -18.69 -18.80
N LYS A 48 -12.31 -19.31 -19.90
CA LYS A 48 -13.14 -20.28 -20.62
C LYS A 48 -13.54 -21.42 -19.69
N ASN A 49 -14.85 -21.62 -19.54
CA ASN A 49 -15.50 -22.59 -18.64
C ASN A 49 -15.35 -22.26 -17.14
N PHE A 50 -15.00 -21.03 -16.79
CA PHE A 50 -14.97 -20.61 -15.40
C PHE A 50 -16.40 -20.35 -14.89
N PRO A 51 -16.84 -20.99 -13.79
CA PRO A 51 -18.20 -20.88 -13.30
C PRO A 51 -18.38 -19.58 -12.49
N TRP A 52 -18.46 -18.45 -13.19
CA TRP A 52 -18.62 -17.11 -12.59
C TRP A 52 -19.79 -17.02 -11.60
N ASP A 53 -20.91 -17.69 -11.88
CA ASP A 53 -22.11 -17.69 -11.04
C ASP A 53 -21.90 -18.38 -9.68
N ARG A 54 -20.93 -19.30 -9.60
CA ARG A 54 -20.65 -20.10 -8.40
C ARG A 54 -19.27 -19.82 -7.82
N ILE A 55 -18.60 -18.74 -8.24
CA ILE A 55 -17.25 -18.39 -7.79
C ILE A 55 -17.12 -18.34 -6.26
N HIS A 56 -18.18 -17.87 -5.60
CA HIS A 56 -18.26 -17.74 -4.14
C HIS A 56 -18.30 -19.10 -3.41
N ALA A 57 -18.68 -20.18 -4.09
CA ALA A 57 -18.76 -21.53 -3.53
C ALA A 57 -17.53 -22.40 -3.87
N ILE A 58 -16.58 -21.86 -4.66
CA ILE A 58 -15.34 -22.55 -5.01
C ILE A 58 -14.40 -22.53 -3.81
N SER A 59 -13.79 -23.68 -3.48
CA SER A 59 -12.74 -23.73 -2.47
C SER A 59 -11.53 -22.92 -2.93
N PRO A 60 -11.08 -21.91 -2.17
CA PRO A 60 -9.93 -21.11 -2.56
C PRO A 60 -8.65 -21.96 -2.50
N PRO A 61 -7.69 -21.73 -3.41
CA PRO A 61 -6.42 -22.45 -3.42
C PRO A 61 -5.50 -22.10 -2.25
N PHE A 62 -5.71 -20.95 -1.63
CA PHE A 62 -4.97 -20.48 -0.46
C PHE A 62 -5.96 -20.13 0.63
N ILE A 63 -5.78 -20.72 1.81
CA ILE A 63 -6.59 -20.47 3.00
C ILE A 63 -5.65 -19.84 4.03
N PRO A 64 -5.88 -18.58 4.45
CA PRO A 64 -5.05 -17.93 5.45
C PRO A 64 -5.20 -18.62 6.82
N ARG A 65 -4.11 -18.69 7.57
CA ARG A 65 -4.06 -19.30 8.90
C ARG A 65 -4.32 -18.26 9.99
N ILE A 66 -5.59 -17.96 10.22
CA ILE A 66 -6.01 -16.93 11.18
C ILE A 66 -6.24 -17.58 12.55
N THR A 67 -5.64 -17.01 13.60
CA THR A 67 -5.72 -17.52 14.98
C THR A 67 -6.88 -16.92 15.80
N SER A 68 -7.26 -15.67 15.50
CA SER A 68 -8.32 -14.92 16.19
C SER A 68 -8.92 -13.89 15.22
N LEU A 69 -10.10 -13.35 15.56
CA LEU A 69 -10.69 -12.22 14.83
C LEU A 69 -9.79 -10.97 14.85
N ASP A 70 -8.98 -10.82 15.90
CA ASP A 70 -8.02 -9.72 16.06
C ASP A 70 -6.61 -10.05 15.54
N ASP A 71 -6.46 -11.13 14.78
CA ASP A 71 -5.15 -11.58 14.30
C ASP A 71 -4.63 -10.70 13.16
N THR A 72 -3.55 -9.97 13.44
CA THR A 72 -2.98 -8.98 12.52
C THR A 72 -1.72 -9.46 11.78
N HIS A 73 -1.32 -10.73 11.88
CA HIS A 73 -0.01 -11.16 11.36
C HIS A 73 0.14 -11.14 9.83
N TYR A 74 -0.96 -11.14 9.07
CA TYR A 74 -0.95 -10.95 7.61
C TYR A 74 -0.91 -9.48 7.19
N PHE A 75 -1.10 -8.56 8.12
CA PHE A 75 -0.94 -7.13 7.88
C PHE A 75 0.51 -6.79 8.18
N ASP A 76 1.27 -6.37 7.16
CA ASP A 76 2.43 -5.53 7.43
C ASP A 76 1.91 -4.32 8.22
N GLU A 77 2.55 -3.96 9.34
CA GLU A 77 2.32 -2.67 10.01
C GLU A 77 2.80 -1.56 9.04
N SER A 78 1.99 -1.32 8.02
CA SER A 78 2.25 -0.32 7.00
C SER A 78 2.05 1.04 7.64
N ASP A 79 3.05 1.89 7.43
CA ASP A 79 3.05 3.27 7.88
C ASP A 79 1.74 3.96 7.43
N HIS A 80 1.21 4.85 8.29
CA HIS A 80 0.10 5.71 7.94
C HIS A 80 0.30 6.27 6.53
N PHE A 81 -0.73 6.11 5.69
CA PHE A 81 -0.80 6.36 4.26
C PHE A 81 -0.53 7.84 3.89
N THR A 82 0.68 8.34 4.13
CA THR A 82 1.07 9.73 3.80
C THR A 82 2.13 9.78 2.70
N GLU A 83 2.47 8.63 2.08
CA GLU A 83 3.62 8.54 1.17
C GLU A 83 3.27 8.79 -0.32
N LEU A 84 2.00 8.85 -0.74
CA LEU A 84 1.68 8.93 -2.18
C LEU A 84 1.30 10.32 -2.75
N MET A 85 1.31 11.41 -1.97
CA MET A 85 0.91 12.74 -2.47
C MET A 85 1.86 13.87 -2.06
N ALA A 86 3.17 13.59 -1.99
CA ALA A 86 4.18 14.63 -1.87
C ALA A 86 5.25 14.46 -2.95
N SER A 87 4.85 14.61 -4.22
CA SER A 87 5.75 15.12 -5.25
C SER A 87 5.90 16.64 -5.11
N SER A 88 6.24 17.08 -3.91
CA SER A 88 6.65 18.45 -3.65
C SER A 88 8.17 18.43 -3.67
N GLU A 89 8.78 19.02 -4.70
CA GLU A 89 10.23 19.26 -4.83
C GLU A 89 10.75 20.27 -3.79
N THR A 90 10.16 20.29 -2.60
CA THR A 90 10.64 21.05 -1.48
C THR A 90 11.42 20.07 -0.61
N GLU A 91 12.72 19.97 -0.86
CA GLU A 91 13.66 19.50 0.15
C GLU A 91 13.29 20.24 1.44
N PRO A 92 12.71 19.57 2.45
CA PRO A 92 12.44 20.29 3.68
C PRO A 92 13.82 20.74 4.17
N ALA A 93 13.96 21.99 4.60
CA ALA A 93 15.15 22.36 5.34
C ALA A 93 15.16 21.53 6.63
N ASP A 94 16.30 20.94 7.00
CA ASP A 94 16.40 20.28 8.30
C ASP A 94 16.04 21.32 9.38
N PRO A 95 15.10 21.02 10.30
CA PRO A 95 14.66 21.99 11.28
C PRO A 95 15.87 22.41 12.12
N LYS A 96 16.15 23.73 12.16
CA LYS A 96 17.30 24.23 12.90
C LYS A 96 17.06 23.97 14.40
N PRO A 97 18.13 23.76 15.19
CA PRO A 97 17.99 23.54 16.63
C PRO A 97 17.25 24.69 17.34
N GLU A 98 17.31 25.90 16.80
CA GLU A 98 16.58 27.07 17.32
C GLU A 98 15.07 26.97 17.08
N ASP A 99 14.65 26.51 15.91
CA ASP A 99 13.23 26.29 15.57
C ASP A 99 12.63 25.21 16.47
N ILE A 100 13.39 24.13 16.73
CA ILE A 100 12.98 23.03 17.62
C ILE A 100 12.78 23.54 19.05
N ARG A 101 13.71 24.38 19.55
CA ARG A 101 13.60 25.00 20.88
C ARG A 101 12.41 25.95 20.98
N TRP A 102 12.10 26.67 19.91
CA TRP A 102 10.92 27.54 19.85
C TRP A 102 9.61 26.74 19.92
N VAL A 103 9.49 25.68 19.13
CA VAL A 103 8.26 24.85 19.11
C VAL A 103 8.08 24.10 20.44
N LEU A 104 9.16 23.65 21.05
CA LEU A 104 9.16 22.94 22.33
C LEU A 104 9.44 23.85 23.53
N ARG A 105 9.18 25.17 23.42
CA ARG A 105 9.49 26.15 24.47
C ARG A 105 8.78 25.87 25.80
N ASP A 106 7.60 25.25 25.74
CA ASP A 106 6.79 24.88 26.91
C ASP A 106 7.28 23.56 27.56
N CYS A 107 8.18 22.84 26.89
CA CYS A 107 8.82 21.63 27.42
C CYS A 107 10.15 21.98 28.10
N ARG A 108 10.56 21.15 29.07
CA ARG A 108 11.85 21.35 29.77
C ARG A 108 13.04 21.29 28.79
N PRO A 109 14.16 21.99 29.08
CA PRO A 109 15.36 21.98 28.22
C PRO A 109 15.92 20.56 27.95
N VAL A 110 15.74 19.63 28.89
CA VAL A 110 16.11 18.22 28.72
C VAL A 110 15.34 17.57 27.57
N VAL A 111 14.05 17.86 27.43
CA VAL A 111 13.18 17.35 26.34
C VAL A 111 13.55 17.99 25.01
N GLN A 112 13.87 19.29 25.01
CA GLN A 112 14.33 20.00 23.81
C GLN A 112 15.64 19.42 23.27
N ASN A 113 16.63 19.19 24.15
CA ASN A 113 17.90 18.59 23.76
C ASN A 113 17.74 17.16 23.24
N LEU A 114 16.85 16.37 23.87
CA LEU A 114 16.52 15.03 23.41
C LEU A 114 15.85 15.05 22.03
N ALA A 115 14.97 16.03 21.76
CA ALA A 115 14.34 16.18 20.45
C ALA A 115 15.37 16.51 19.35
N ILE A 116 16.32 17.40 19.64
CA ILE A 116 17.41 17.76 18.72
C ILE A 116 18.27 16.52 18.40
N GLU A 117 18.69 15.76 19.42
CA GLU A 117 19.48 14.53 19.24
C GLU A 117 18.70 13.50 18.39
N LEU A 118 17.41 13.32 18.67
CA LEU A 118 16.58 12.33 17.99
C LEU A 118 16.28 12.71 16.55
N LEU A 119 16.19 14.00 16.22
CA LEU A 119 15.97 14.51 14.86
C LEU A 119 17.23 14.52 14.00
N ALA A 120 18.42 14.59 14.60
CA ALA A 120 19.70 14.59 13.89
C ALA A 120 19.97 13.30 13.10
N THR A 121 19.22 12.21 13.38
CA THR A 121 19.36 10.94 12.64
C THR A 121 18.04 10.56 11.94
N PRO A 122 18.08 10.14 10.66
CA PRO A 122 16.89 9.65 9.97
C PRO A 122 16.38 8.37 10.64
N TYR A 123 15.09 8.06 10.50
CA TYR A 123 14.49 6.86 11.09
C TYR A 123 14.13 5.80 10.06
N ASP A 124 14.44 4.53 10.35
CA ASP A 124 13.60 3.41 9.89
C ASP A 124 12.57 3.08 10.98
N SER A 125 11.46 2.46 10.61
CA SER A 125 10.42 1.89 11.47
C SER A 125 10.97 1.22 12.75
N ALA A 126 11.99 0.37 12.62
CA ALA A 126 12.65 -0.29 13.75
C ALA A 126 13.37 0.69 14.70
N ARG A 127 14.03 1.71 14.14
CA ARG A 127 14.71 2.76 14.92
C ARG A 127 13.69 3.66 15.61
N LEU A 128 12.57 3.98 14.96
CA LEU A 128 11.49 4.75 15.56
C LEU A 128 10.89 4.05 16.78
N ARG A 129 10.66 2.73 16.69
CA ARG A 129 10.22 1.91 17.84
C ARG A 129 11.25 1.87 18.97
N SER A 130 12.54 1.74 18.63
CA SER A 130 13.61 1.79 19.62
C SER A 130 13.65 3.15 20.33
N THR A 131 13.48 4.25 19.60
CA THR A 131 13.41 5.59 20.18
C THR A 131 12.17 5.80 21.03
N ASP A 132 11.00 5.30 20.64
CA ASP A 132 9.77 5.36 21.46
C ASP A 132 9.97 4.64 22.81
N ARG A 133 10.57 3.44 22.78
CA ARG A 133 10.92 2.69 24.01
C ARG A 133 11.97 3.43 24.85
N ARG A 134 12.93 4.10 24.20
CA ARG A 134 13.93 4.93 24.90
C ARG A 134 13.26 6.07 25.65
N ILE A 135 12.35 6.79 24.99
CA ILE A 135 11.55 7.88 25.60
C ILE A 135 10.73 7.34 26.79
N ASP A 136 10.15 6.15 26.67
CA ASP A 136 9.36 5.55 27.76
C ASP A 136 10.19 5.13 28.98
N ARG A 137 11.49 4.89 28.80
CA ARG A 137 12.41 4.54 29.90
C ARG A 137 13.06 5.76 30.54
N THR A 138 12.93 6.95 29.96
CA THR A 138 13.56 8.16 30.49
C THR A 138 12.83 8.67 31.73
N PHE A 139 13.42 8.48 32.92
CA PHE A 139 12.81 8.81 34.22
C PHE A 139 12.54 10.31 34.45
N HIS A 140 13.19 11.21 33.71
CA HIS A 140 13.18 12.67 33.94
C HIS A 140 12.20 13.43 33.02
N ILE A 141 11.23 12.73 32.42
CA ILE A 141 10.24 13.28 31.48
C ILE A 141 8.83 12.89 31.92
N THR A 142 7.93 13.88 32.02
CA THR A 142 6.53 13.66 32.39
C THR A 142 5.74 12.92 31.29
N PRO A 143 4.64 12.22 31.61
CA PRO A 143 3.83 11.53 30.60
C PRO A 143 3.31 12.45 29.48
N ALA A 144 2.97 13.70 29.82
CA ALA A 144 2.54 14.70 28.86
C ALA A 144 3.67 15.07 27.88
N GLU A 145 4.87 15.37 28.40
CA GLU A 145 6.05 15.67 27.59
C GLU A 145 6.46 14.50 26.69
N ARG A 146 6.33 13.24 27.17
CA ARG A 146 6.57 12.05 26.34
C ARG A 146 5.61 11.99 25.15
N LYS A 147 4.33 12.26 25.38
CA LYS A 147 3.31 12.28 24.33
C LYS A 147 3.61 13.39 23.31
N THR A 148 3.92 14.59 23.78
CA THR A 148 4.29 15.74 22.94
C THR A 148 5.54 15.46 22.11
N LEU A 149 6.59 14.91 22.74
CA LEU A 149 7.84 14.56 22.05
C LEU A 149 7.62 13.48 20.97
N LYS A 150 6.87 12.43 21.30
CA LYS A 150 6.52 11.37 20.34
C LYS A 150 5.71 11.90 19.16
N ALA A 151 4.75 12.81 19.41
CA ALA A 151 3.98 13.46 18.35
C ALA A 151 4.86 14.36 17.48
N PHE A 152 5.72 15.17 18.10
CA PHE A 152 6.67 16.05 17.41
C PHE A 152 7.64 15.26 16.51
N LEU A 153 8.18 14.13 16.99
CA LEU A 153 9.03 13.27 16.18
C LEU A 153 8.29 12.65 15.00
N ARG A 154 7.01 12.28 15.14
CA ARG A 154 6.21 11.78 14.00
C ARG A 154 6.00 12.84 12.92
N MET A 155 5.90 14.12 13.31
CA MET A 155 5.70 15.22 12.39
C MET A 155 6.98 15.70 11.71
N HIS A 156 8.09 15.75 12.44
CA HIS A 156 9.32 16.42 11.98
C HIS A 156 10.47 15.47 11.62
N LYS A 157 10.43 14.20 12.03
CA LYS A 157 11.53 13.27 11.74
C LYS A 157 11.43 12.73 10.32
N ARG A 158 12.57 12.63 9.64
CA ARG A 158 12.64 12.11 8.26
C ARG A 158 12.82 10.60 8.23
N LYS A 159 12.00 9.95 7.41
CA LYS A 159 12.15 8.53 7.12
C LYS A 159 13.44 8.30 6.35
N GLU A 160 14.21 7.34 6.79
CA GLU A 160 15.41 6.86 6.11
C GLU A 160 14.97 6.27 4.77
N GLN A 161 15.34 6.94 3.68
CA GLN A 161 15.05 6.46 2.35
C GLN A 161 15.89 5.22 2.06
N LYS A 162 15.21 4.07 1.95
CA LYS A 162 15.86 2.81 1.59
C LYS A 162 16.41 2.96 0.19
N ARG A 163 17.74 2.91 0.05
CA ARG A 163 18.40 3.00 -1.24
C ARG A 163 17.90 1.86 -2.14
N PRO A 164 17.67 2.11 -3.44
CA PRO A 164 17.36 1.04 -4.38
C PRO A 164 18.37 -0.11 -4.25
N ARG A 165 17.85 -1.32 -4.05
CA ARG A 165 18.69 -2.53 -3.85
C ARG A 165 19.59 -2.75 -5.06
N ASP A 166 19.08 -2.45 -6.24
CA ASP A 166 19.83 -2.46 -7.50
C ASP A 166 20.69 -1.21 -7.64
N ILE A 167 21.97 -1.42 -7.95
CA ILE A 167 22.98 -0.39 -8.16
C ILE A 167 22.63 0.50 -9.35
N LEU A 168 22.07 -0.06 -10.44
CA LEU A 168 21.72 0.69 -11.65
C LEU A 168 20.57 1.69 -11.44
N LEU A 169 19.77 1.49 -10.38
CA LEU A 169 18.70 2.42 -10.01
C LEU A 169 19.18 3.54 -9.07
N ARG A 170 20.44 3.51 -8.64
CA ARG A 170 21.02 4.54 -7.77
C ARG A 170 21.50 5.77 -8.55
N ASP A 171 22.00 5.56 -9.77
CA ASP A 171 22.44 6.64 -10.62
C ASP A 171 21.24 7.28 -11.35
N LEU A 172 21.16 8.60 -11.27
CA LEU A 172 20.11 9.40 -11.89
C LEU A 172 20.12 9.25 -13.42
N SER A 173 21.31 9.07 -14.01
CA SER A 173 21.46 8.95 -15.46
C SER A 173 20.93 7.62 -16.00
N THR A 174 21.18 6.51 -15.29
CA THR A 174 20.81 5.16 -15.74
C THR A 174 19.43 4.70 -15.25
N LYS A 175 18.91 5.30 -14.17
CA LYS A 175 17.64 4.91 -13.52
C LYS A 175 16.49 4.79 -14.51
N THR A 176 16.28 5.79 -15.35
CA THR A 176 15.15 5.84 -16.28
C THR A 176 15.25 4.72 -17.33
N THR A 177 16.43 4.54 -17.90
CA THR A 177 16.69 3.49 -18.90
C THR A 177 16.53 2.10 -18.30
N ALA A 178 17.10 1.84 -17.14
CA ALA A 178 17.00 0.56 -16.43
C ALA A 178 15.53 0.21 -16.08
N MET A 179 14.76 1.19 -15.59
CA MET A 179 13.33 1.01 -15.32
C MET A 179 12.53 0.69 -16.58
N ASN A 180 12.83 1.35 -17.70
CA ASN A 180 12.15 1.11 -18.98
C ASN A 180 12.45 -0.29 -19.52
N VAL A 181 13.70 -0.74 -19.47
CA VAL A 181 14.08 -2.11 -19.85
C VAL A 181 13.33 -3.12 -19.00
N ARG A 182 13.30 -2.94 -17.68
CA ARG A 182 12.56 -3.82 -16.77
C ARG A 182 11.08 -3.91 -17.09
N LYS A 183 10.42 -2.78 -17.34
CA LYS A 183 9.00 -2.78 -17.73
C LYS A 183 8.77 -3.56 -19.02
N ARG A 184 9.67 -3.42 -20.01
CA ARG A 184 9.59 -4.14 -21.28
C ARG A 184 9.83 -5.64 -21.11
N THR A 185 10.71 -6.04 -20.20
CA THR A 185 11.07 -7.45 -19.99
C THR A 185 10.32 -8.14 -18.86
N ALA A 186 9.56 -7.42 -18.03
CA ALA A 186 8.90 -7.92 -16.81
C ALA A 186 8.04 -9.16 -17.03
N PHE A 187 7.55 -9.38 -18.24
CA PHE A 187 6.68 -10.50 -18.60
C PHE A 187 7.31 -11.46 -19.61
N MET A 188 8.55 -11.23 -20.03
CA MET A 188 9.27 -12.16 -20.92
C MET A 188 9.58 -13.44 -20.16
N GLY A 189 9.04 -14.58 -20.63
CA GLY A 189 9.23 -15.90 -20.01
C GLY A 189 8.12 -16.32 -19.06
N TYR A 190 7.16 -15.45 -18.74
CA TYR A 190 5.92 -15.88 -18.09
C TYR A 190 5.07 -16.63 -19.12
N THR A 191 5.11 -17.95 -19.05
CA THR A 191 4.18 -18.81 -19.77
C THR A 191 2.91 -18.93 -18.95
N TRP A 192 1.82 -18.38 -19.49
CA TRP A 192 0.51 -18.42 -18.85
C TRP A 192 0.06 -19.87 -18.67
N ARG A 193 0.04 -20.36 -17.43
CA ARG A 193 -0.58 -21.65 -17.11
C ARG A 193 -2.09 -21.45 -17.02
N ARG A 194 -2.82 -22.03 -17.97
CA ARG A 194 -4.29 -22.06 -17.96
C ARG A 194 -4.78 -22.76 -16.69
N MET A 195 -5.96 -22.36 -16.18
CA MET A 195 -6.68 -23.18 -15.20
C MET A 195 -6.82 -24.61 -15.72
N ARG A 196 -6.60 -25.60 -14.84
CA ARG A 196 -6.72 -27.01 -15.21
C ARG A 196 -8.16 -27.28 -15.67
N PRO A 197 -8.39 -28.16 -16.66
CA PRO A 197 -9.73 -28.49 -17.15
C PRO A 197 -10.71 -28.95 -16.05
N GLY A 198 -10.20 -29.47 -14.93
CA GLY A 198 -10.99 -29.88 -13.76
C GLY A 198 -11.37 -28.77 -12.77
N GLY A 199 -11.00 -27.51 -13.03
CA GLY A 199 -11.28 -26.38 -12.15
C GLY A 199 -10.65 -26.50 -10.76
N TYR A 200 -11.09 -25.64 -9.83
CA TYR A 200 -10.94 -25.87 -8.39
C TYR A 200 -12.14 -26.73 -7.99
N LEU A 201 -11.88 -27.97 -7.56
CA LEU A 201 -12.93 -28.91 -7.18
C LEU A 201 -13.80 -28.29 -6.08
N THR A 202 -15.12 -28.37 -6.25
CA THR A 202 -16.05 -28.20 -5.14
C THR A 202 -15.74 -29.28 -4.10
N PRO A 203 -15.60 -28.95 -2.80
CA PRO A 203 -15.53 -29.98 -1.79
C PRO A 203 -16.74 -30.90 -1.94
N ARG A 204 -16.50 -32.19 -2.14
CA ARG A 204 -17.54 -33.20 -1.98
C ARG A 204 -17.98 -33.07 -0.52
N ALA A 205 -19.22 -32.65 -0.28
CA ALA A 205 -19.79 -32.65 1.06
C ALA A 205 -19.58 -34.05 1.64
N ALA A 206 -18.70 -34.16 2.63
CA ALA A 206 -18.53 -35.39 3.37
C ALA A 206 -19.83 -35.61 4.14
N PRO A 207 -20.46 -36.80 4.07
CA PRO A 207 -21.57 -37.09 4.96
C PRO A 207 -21.08 -36.96 6.39
N TYR A 208 -21.84 -36.22 7.18
CA TYR A 208 -21.67 -36.05 8.61
C TYR A 208 -21.79 -37.44 9.27
N GLU A 209 -20.70 -37.97 9.79
CA GLU A 209 -20.82 -39.08 10.74
C GLU A 209 -21.18 -38.51 12.10
N VAL A 210 -22.40 -38.82 12.54
CA VAL A 210 -22.89 -38.55 13.89
C VAL A 210 -22.21 -39.56 14.82
N THR A 211 -21.14 -39.15 15.48
CA THR A 211 -20.61 -39.91 16.62
C THR A 211 -21.25 -39.41 17.90
N GLN A 212 -22.28 -40.13 18.33
CA GLN A 212 -22.68 -40.18 19.74
C GLN A 212 -21.54 -40.81 20.55
N LEU A 213 -21.11 -40.15 21.61
CA LEU A 213 -21.11 -40.64 23.01
C LEU A 213 -20.59 -39.52 23.92
#